data_AF-A0A1I7N1Y7-F1
#
_entry.id   AF-A0A1I7N1Y7-F1
#
_cell.length_a   1.000
_cell.length_b   1.000
_cell.length_c   1.000
_cell.angle_alpha   90.00
_cell.angle_beta   90.00
_cell.angle_gamma   90.00
#
_symmetry.space_group_name_H-M   'P 1'
#
loop_
_entity.id
_entity.type
_entity.pdbx_description
1 polymer ?
#
loop_
_entity_poly.entity_id
_entity_poly.type
_entity_poly.pdbx_seq_one_letter_code
_entity_poly.pdbx_strand_id
1 'polypeptide(L)'
;MSAWGKIFTAIRGGANEAAEAIADGQSMRILDQEIRDAEQSLRQARSDLAGIMASNKTVMRRIEENRAKEAKDTDSARAAIAAGRTDLAQGLAQRIATIRGELQRDQAELDQLLPRQQQMLRAIQDTEARITQMKREVENVKANEALLKAQSALAHSQSGINTRLGSAVDSLERIKKRQEATAGRIAAGAELAALENGNDLDRQLLEAGIGGSNQSADDILAQLMSPSSVDPLSLPGQKKSD
;
A
#
# COMPACT_ATOMS: atom_id res chain seq x y z
N MET A 1 6.52 25.65 -23.97
CA MET A 1 6.20 25.26 -22.58
C MET A 1 6.52 23.79 -22.39
N SER A 2 7.34 23.45 -21.39
CA SER A 2 7.80 22.08 -21.12
C SER A 2 6.63 21.15 -20.75
N ALA A 3 6.68 19.89 -21.19
CA ALA A 3 5.69 18.85 -20.87
C ALA A 3 5.43 18.71 -19.36
N TRP A 4 6.44 19.02 -18.54
CA TRP A 4 6.36 19.08 -17.08
C TRP A 4 5.43 20.19 -16.55
N GLY A 5 5.36 21.33 -17.23
CA GLY A 5 4.52 22.45 -16.82
C GLY A 5 3.02 22.18 -17.02
N LYS A 6 2.66 21.34 -17.99
CA LYS A 6 1.26 20.96 -18.24
C LYS A 6 0.73 20.00 -17.19
N ILE A 7 1.56 19.04 -16.75
CA ILE A 7 1.23 18.13 -15.64
C ILE A 7 1.04 18.92 -14.33
N PHE A 8 1.92 19.88 -14.04
CA PHE A 8 1.80 20.68 -12.82
C PHE A 8 0.63 21.68 -12.84
N THR A 9 0.26 22.19 -14.02
CA THR A 9 -0.91 23.09 -14.16
C THR A 9 -2.23 22.33 -14.05
N ALA A 10 -2.28 21.09 -14.54
CA ALA A 10 -3.40 20.19 -14.28
C ALA A 10 -3.55 19.85 -12.78
N ILE A 11 -2.43 19.74 -12.06
CA ILE A 11 -2.41 19.44 -10.61
C ILE A 11 -2.86 20.64 -9.74
N ARG A 12 -2.67 21.89 -10.18
CA ARG A 12 -3.02 23.09 -9.37
C ARG A 12 -4.40 23.69 -9.70
N GLY A 13 -5.03 23.27 -10.80
CA GLY A 13 -6.30 23.84 -11.30
C GLY A 13 -7.55 22.99 -11.10
N GLY A 14 -7.50 21.90 -10.33
CA GLY A 14 -8.65 21.00 -10.11
C GLY A 14 -9.70 21.49 -9.12
N ALA A 15 -9.82 22.80 -8.90
CA ALA A 15 -10.82 23.42 -8.03
C ALA A 15 -11.45 24.61 -8.76
N ASN A 16 -12.41 24.32 -9.64
CA ASN A 16 -13.73 24.93 -9.66
C ASN A 16 -14.53 24.41 -10.86
N GLU A 17 -15.78 24.09 -10.60
CA GLU A 17 -16.77 23.54 -11.51
C GLU A 17 -16.96 24.40 -12.77
N ALA A 18 -16.61 23.83 -13.94
CA ALA A 18 -17.09 24.15 -15.30
C ALA A 18 -16.24 23.31 -16.28
N ALA A 19 -16.77 22.53 -17.22
CA ALA A 19 -17.96 22.77 -18.00
C ALA A 19 -18.72 21.46 -18.27
N GLU A 20 -20.04 21.56 -18.15
CA GLU A 20 -21.03 20.58 -18.59
C GLU A 20 -20.77 20.10 -20.03
N ALA A 21 -20.82 18.79 -20.23
CA ALA A 21 -21.40 18.13 -21.41
C ALA A 21 -20.97 18.53 -22.84
N ILE A 22 -19.76 19.05 -23.09
CA ILE A 22 -19.32 19.35 -24.47
C ILE A 22 -18.00 18.65 -24.82
N ALA A 23 -18.13 17.40 -25.31
CA ALA A 23 -17.42 16.80 -26.47
C ALA A 23 -17.28 15.25 -26.31
N ASP A 24 -18.42 14.55 -26.26
CA ASP A 24 -18.59 13.13 -25.91
C ASP A 24 -18.01 12.11 -26.93
N GLY A 25 -16.73 12.21 -27.23
CA GLY A 25 -16.00 11.18 -27.96
C GLY A 25 -14.55 11.54 -28.24
N GLN A 26 -14.26 12.84 -28.39
CA GLN A 26 -12.89 13.30 -28.52
C GLN A 26 -12.16 13.33 -27.17
N SER A 27 -12.84 13.70 -26.08
CA SER A 27 -12.23 13.78 -24.75
C SER A 27 -11.76 12.41 -24.23
N MET A 28 -12.55 11.34 -24.44
CA MET A 28 -12.15 9.98 -24.05
C MET A 28 -10.96 9.46 -24.86
N ARG A 29 -10.91 9.78 -26.16
CA ARG A 29 -9.77 9.43 -27.02
C ARG A 29 -8.50 10.19 -26.62
N ILE A 30 -8.63 11.45 -26.20
CA ILE A 30 -7.53 12.27 -25.69
C ILE A 30 -7.02 11.65 -24.38
N LEU A 31 -7.90 11.33 -23.42
CA LEU A 31 -7.52 10.69 -22.15
C LEU A 31 -6.83 9.33 -22.36
N ASP A 32 -7.35 8.49 -23.26
CA ASP A 32 -6.69 7.23 -23.62
C ASP A 32 -5.27 7.45 -24.18
N GLN A 33 -5.08 8.50 -24.98
CA GLN A 33 -3.77 8.84 -25.53
C GLN A 33 -2.83 9.39 -24.45
N GLU A 34 -3.32 10.26 -23.58
CA GLU A 34 -2.55 10.81 -22.46
C GLU A 34 -2.09 9.70 -21.49
N ILE A 35 -2.95 8.71 -21.23
CA ILE A 35 -2.59 7.51 -20.46
C ILE A 35 -1.45 6.74 -21.14
N ARG A 36 -1.54 6.52 -22.46
CA ARG A 36 -0.48 5.82 -23.22
C ARG A 36 0.84 6.58 -23.21
N ASP A 37 0.79 7.90 -23.38
CA ASP A 37 1.96 8.78 -23.34
C ASP A 37 2.60 8.80 -21.94
N ALA A 38 1.76 8.79 -20.90
CA ALA A 38 2.21 8.66 -19.51
C ALA A 38 2.86 7.29 -19.24
N GLU A 39 2.29 6.19 -19.75
CA GLU A 39 2.90 4.86 -19.65
C GLU A 39 4.25 4.78 -20.37
N GLN A 40 4.39 5.43 -21.54
CA GLN A 40 5.67 5.52 -22.24
C GLN A 40 6.70 6.33 -21.44
N SER A 41 6.29 7.46 -20.90
CA SER A 41 7.15 8.29 -20.03
C SER A 41 7.58 7.53 -18.77
N LEU A 42 6.68 6.75 -18.19
CA LEU A 42 6.97 5.88 -17.04
C LEU A 42 8.02 4.81 -17.38
N ARG A 43 7.92 4.19 -18.57
CA ARG A 43 8.94 3.23 -19.04
C ARG A 43 10.31 3.90 -19.19
N GLN A 44 10.37 5.11 -19.74
CA GLN A 44 11.62 5.86 -19.85
C GLN A 44 12.19 6.18 -18.45
N ALA A 45 11.36 6.66 -17.53
CA ALA A 45 11.79 6.97 -16.17
C ALA A 45 12.35 5.74 -15.44
N ARG A 46 11.77 4.55 -15.65
CA ARG A 46 12.30 3.28 -15.13
C ARG A 46 13.68 2.95 -15.72
N SER A 47 13.87 3.17 -17.01
CA SER A 47 15.17 2.99 -17.67
C SER A 47 16.22 3.93 -17.08
N ASP A 48 15.87 5.21 -16.89
CA ASP A 48 16.77 6.20 -16.31
C ASP A 48 17.12 5.83 -14.85
N LEU A 49 16.15 5.30 -14.09
CA LEU A 49 16.38 4.82 -12.73
C LEU A 49 17.35 3.65 -12.70
N ALA A 50 17.22 2.70 -13.62
CA ALA A 50 18.16 1.60 -13.74
C ALA A 50 19.59 2.12 -14.03
N GLY A 51 19.71 3.16 -14.86
CA GLY A 51 20.98 3.85 -15.11
C GLY A 51 21.59 4.45 -13.83
N ILE A 52 20.80 5.17 -13.04
CA ILE A 52 21.25 5.74 -11.75
C ILE A 52 21.66 4.62 -10.78
N MET A 53 20.87 3.55 -10.68
CA MET A 53 21.18 2.40 -9.82
C MET A 53 22.50 1.73 -10.23
N ALA A 54 22.75 1.58 -11.53
CA ALA A 54 23.99 1.03 -12.04
C ALA A 54 25.20 1.93 -11.73
N SER A 55 25.03 3.25 -11.85
CA SER A 55 26.05 4.24 -11.47
C SER A 55 26.36 4.15 -9.97
N ASN A 56 25.33 4.15 -9.11
CA ASN A 56 25.49 3.98 -7.67
C ASN A 56 26.23 2.70 -7.30
N LYS A 57 25.85 1.58 -7.89
CA LYS A 57 26.53 0.29 -7.67
C LYS A 57 28.01 0.35 -8.08
N THR A 58 28.31 1.04 -9.17
CA THR A 58 29.69 1.22 -9.63
C THR A 58 30.50 2.04 -8.64
N VAL A 59 29.98 3.17 -8.15
CA VAL A 59 30.64 4.00 -7.14
C VAL A 59 30.83 3.23 -5.83
N MET A 60 29.82 2.52 -5.37
CA MET A 60 29.92 1.66 -4.17
C MET A 60 31.03 0.61 -4.30
N ARG A 61 31.14 -0.04 -5.46
CA ARG A 61 32.23 -1.00 -5.72
C ARG A 61 33.61 -0.32 -5.68
N ARG A 62 33.77 0.87 -6.27
CA ARG A 62 35.03 1.62 -6.19
C ARG A 62 35.40 1.93 -4.74
N ILE A 63 34.44 2.36 -3.93
CA ILE A 63 34.63 2.63 -2.49
C ILE A 63 35.11 1.37 -1.77
N GLU A 64 34.46 0.23 -2.00
CA GLU A 64 34.83 -1.04 -1.38
C GLU A 64 36.25 -1.48 -1.77
N GLU A 65 36.56 -1.44 -3.08
CA GLU A 65 37.89 -1.78 -3.60
C GLU A 65 38.98 -0.86 -3.03
N ASN A 66 38.72 0.45 -2.96
CA ASN A 66 39.67 1.41 -2.42
C ASN A 66 39.84 1.29 -0.90
N ARG A 67 38.79 0.95 -0.14
CA ARG A 67 38.91 0.62 1.29
C ARG A 67 39.76 -0.63 1.52
N ALA A 68 39.58 -1.67 0.69
CA ALA A 68 40.40 -2.87 0.77
C ALA A 68 41.88 -2.59 0.47
N LYS A 69 42.16 -1.76 -0.55
CA LYS A 69 43.53 -1.30 -0.85
C LYS A 69 44.12 -0.48 0.29
N GLU A 70 43.36 0.46 0.85
CA GLU A 70 43.79 1.28 1.98
C GLU A 70 44.17 0.42 3.19
N ALA A 71 43.35 -0.59 3.52
CA ALA A 71 43.63 -1.50 4.63
C ALA A 71 44.93 -2.27 4.40
N LYS A 72 45.10 -2.87 3.21
CA LYS A 72 46.32 -3.61 2.85
C LYS A 72 47.57 -2.73 2.89
N ASP A 73 47.46 -1.50 2.39
CA ASP A 73 48.57 -0.55 2.39
C ASP A 73 48.90 -0.08 3.80
N THR A 74 47.89 0.08 4.64
CA THR A 74 48.06 0.42 6.06
C THR A 74 48.81 -0.68 6.81
N ASP A 75 48.46 -1.95 6.60
CA ASP A 75 49.15 -3.08 7.22
C ASP A 75 50.60 -3.19 6.71
N SER A 76 50.79 -3.00 5.40
CA SER A 76 52.12 -2.97 4.78
C SER A 76 52.98 -1.82 5.32
N ALA A 77 52.38 -0.65 5.59
CA ALA A 77 53.08 0.50 6.13
C ALA A 77 53.54 0.25 7.56
N ARG A 78 52.69 -0.37 8.39
CA ARG A 78 53.06 -0.79 9.75
C ARG A 78 54.22 -1.79 9.74
N ALA A 79 54.16 -2.78 8.85
CA ALA A 79 55.24 -3.75 8.69
C ALA A 79 56.56 -3.09 8.24
N ALA A 80 56.50 -2.13 7.32
CA ALA A 80 57.67 -1.37 6.87
C ALA A 80 58.32 -0.56 8.00
N ILE A 81 57.49 0.11 8.82
CA ILE A 81 57.94 0.86 10.01
C ILE A 81 58.61 -0.09 11.01
N ALA A 82 57.98 -1.24 11.31
CA ALA A 82 58.55 -2.24 12.22
C ALA A 82 59.89 -2.82 11.71
N ALA A 83 60.06 -2.92 10.39
CA ALA A 83 61.30 -3.35 9.75
C ALA A 83 62.35 -2.23 9.57
N GLY A 84 62.09 -1.02 10.07
CA GLY A 84 63.01 0.13 9.95
C GLY A 84 63.13 0.71 8.52
N ARG A 85 62.25 0.30 7.59
CA ARG A 85 62.24 0.77 6.20
C ARG A 85 61.38 2.03 6.07
N THR A 86 61.92 3.15 6.55
CA THR A 86 61.22 4.44 6.61
C THR A 86 60.87 5.01 5.22
N ASP A 87 61.72 4.78 4.23
CA ASP A 87 61.50 5.11 2.82
C ASP A 87 60.26 4.42 2.24
N LEU A 88 60.13 3.12 2.49
CA LEU A 88 59.00 2.31 2.01
C LEU A 88 57.72 2.68 2.76
N ALA A 89 57.81 2.96 4.07
CA ALA A 89 56.69 3.45 4.86
C ALA A 89 56.17 4.81 4.36
N GLN A 90 57.06 5.73 3.99
CA GLN A 90 56.69 7.03 3.45
C GLN A 90 55.99 6.91 2.09
N GLY A 91 56.48 6.05 1.20
CA GLY A 91 55.81 5.77 -0.08
C GLY A 91 54.41 5.19 0.09
N LEU A 92 54.23 4.27 1.05
CA LEU A 92 52.91 3.71 1.39
C LEU A 92 51.97 4.77 1.98
N ALA A 93 52.47 5.63 2.87
CA ALA A 93 51.69 6.73 3.44
C ALA A 93 51.18 7.70 2.35
N GLN A 94 52.02 8.01 1.37
CA GLN A 94 51.61 8.85 0.24
C GLN A 94 50.52 8.18 -0.60
N ARG A 95 50.61 6.86 -0.85
CA ARG A 95 49.58 6.12 -1.57
C ARG A 95 48.26 6.06 -0.81
N ILE A 96 48.30 5.82 0.51
CA ILE A 96 47.13 5.87 1.40
C ILE A 96 46.47 7.25 1.34
N ALA A 97 47.24 8.33 1.37
CA ALA A 97 46.70 9.69 1.26
C ALA A 97 45.94 9.91 -0.06
N THR A 98 46.48 9.43 -1.19
CA THR A 98 45.79 9.47 -2.49
C THR A 98 44.48 8.67 -2.47
N ILE A 99 44.51 7.43 -1.95
CA ILE A 99 43.32 6.58 -1.85
C ILE A 99 42.24 7.22 -0.98
N ARG A 100 42.61 7.85 0.14
CA ARG A 100 41.66 8.58 0.99
C ARG A 100 40.99 9.75 0.27
N GLY A 101 41.74 10.48 -0.55
CA GLY A 101 41.18 11.54 -1.40
C GLY A 101 40.20 11.01 -2.44
N GLU A 102 40.46 9.84 -3.02
CA GLU A 102 39.50 9.14 -3.89
C GLU A 102 38.25 8.69 -3.14
N LEU A 103 38.41 8.04 -1.98
CA LEU A 103 37.30 7.61 -1.14
C LEU A 103 36.38 8.76 -0.73
N GLN A 104 36.95 9.91 -0.35
CA GLN A 104 36.17 11.08 0.01
C GLN A 104 35.33 11.60 -1.17
N ARG A 105 35.91 11.63 -2.38
CA ARG A 105 35.19 12.05 -3.60
C ARG A 105 34.08 11.08 -3.95
N ASP A 106 34.37 9.78 -3.94
CA ASP A 106 33.41 8.74 -4.26
C ASP A 106 32.26 8.69 -3.24
N GLN A 107 32.56 8.88 -1.96
CA GLN A 107 31.53 8.95 -0.92
C GLN A 107 30.63 10.18 -1.11
N ALA A 108 31.21 11.35 -1.41
CA ALA A 108 30.43 12.55 -1.68
C ALA A 108 29.56 12.40 -2.94
N GLU A 109 30.04 11.71 -3.98
CA GLU A 109 29.24 11.37 -5.17
C GLU A 109 28.06 10.46 -4.79
N LEU A 110 28.31 9.39 -4.02
CA LEU A 110 27.28 8.45 -3.57
C LEU A 110 26.21 9.14 -2.70
N ASP A 111 26.62 10.01 -1.78
CA ASP A 111 25.73 10.76 -0.89
C ASP A 111 24.79 11.70 -1.67
N GLN A 112 25.21 12.17 -2.85
CA GLN A 112 24.36 12.96 -3.74
C GLN A 112 23.41 12.11 -4.59
N LEU A 113 23.85 10.92 -5.01
CA LEU A 113 23.08 10.08 -5.92
C LEU A 113 22.02 9.21 -5.21
N LEU A 114 22.28 8.74 -3.99
CA LEU A 114 21.33 7.89 -3.25
C LEU A 114 19.97 8.56 -2.98
N PRO A 115 19.89 9.84 -2.52
CA PRO A 115 18.61 10.52 -2.35
C PRO A 115 17.88 10.70 -3.67
N ARG A 116 18.60 10.99 -4.76
CA ARG A 116 18.01 11.15 -6.10
C ARG A 116 17.40 9.83 -6.60
N GLN A 117 18.10 8.72 -6.38
CA GLN A 117 17.57 7.37 -6.69
C GLN A 117 16.27 7.11 -5.92
N GLN A 118 16.25 7.38 -4.61
CA GLN A 118 15.06 7.16 -3.77
C GLN A 118 13.89 8.05 -4.19
N GLN A 119 14.16 9.34 -4.45
CA GLN A 119 13.14 10.28 -4.92
C GLN A 119 12.53 9.82 -6.25
N MET A 120 13.36 9.37 -7.19
CA MET A 120 12.88 8.91 -8.49
C MET A 120 12.10 7.60 -8.39
N LEU A 121 12.51 6.69 -7.51
CA LEU A 121 11.76 5.46 -7.23
C LEU A 121 10.36 5.76 -6.68
N ARG A 122 10.24 6.68 -5.71
CA ARG A 122 8.95 7.11 -5.17
C ARG A 122 8.07 7.76 -6.25
N ALA A 123 8.64 8.68 -7.03
CA ALA A 123 7.92 9.33 -8.12
C ALA A 123 7.38 8.34 -9.16
N ILE A 124 8.15 7.30 -9.49
CA ILE A 124 7.73 6.22 -10.39
C ILE A 124 6.56 5.44 -9.79
N GLN A 125 6.63 5.05 -8.51
CA GLN A 125 5.56 4.33 -7.82
C GLN A 125 4.26 5.15 -7.75
N ASP A 126 4.37 6.42 -7.38
CA ASP A 126 3.22 7.33 -7.31
C ASP A 126 2.58 7.52 -8.69
N THR A 127 3.40 7.65 -9.73
CA THR A 127 2.92 7.82 -11.11
C THR A 127 2.24 6.55 -11.62
N GLU A 128 2.79 5.38 -11.32
CA GLU A 128 2.20 4.09 -11.67
C GLU A 128 0.83 3.87 -11.02
N ALA A 129 0.71 4.20 -9.72
CA ALA A 129 -0.55 4.12 -8.99
C ALA A 129 -1.61 5.05 -9.63
N ARG A 130 -1.22 6.28 -9.97
CA ARG A 130 -2.10 7.26 -10.65
C ARG A 130 -2.55 6.79 -12.03
N ILE A 131 -1.63 6.29 -12.86
CA ILE A 131 -1.96 5.74 -14.18
C ILE A 131 -2.95 4.58 -14.03
N THR A 132 -2.73 3.69 -13.07
CA THR A 132 -3.62 2.56 -12.81
C THR A 132 -5.02 3.03 -12.39
N GLN A 133 -5.11 4.04 -11.54
CA GLN A 133 -6.38 4.64 -11.14
C GLN A 133 -7.10 5.28 -12.34
N MET A 134 -6.41 6.12 -13.12
CA MET A 134 -7.00 6.78 -14.30
C MET A 134 -7.53 5.76 -15.31
N LYS A 135 -6.83 4.64 -15.52
CA LYS A 135 -7.30 3.55 -16.40
C LYS A 135 -8.62 2.96 -15.93
N ARG A 136 -8.77 2.69 -14.63
CA ARG A 136 -10.01 2.18 -14.04
C ARG A 136 -11.15 3.19 -14.17
N GLU A 137 -10.86 4.46 -13.93
CA GLU A 137 -11.85 5.54 -14.08
C GLU A 137 -12.34 5.64 -15.53
N VAL A 138 -11.42 5.59 -16.50
CA VAL A 138 -11.75 5.57 -17.93
C VAL A 138 -12.59 4.35 -18.31
N GLU A 139 -12.26 3.15 -17.79
CA GLU A 139 -13.06 1.94 -18.02
C GLU A 139 -14.48 2.06 -17.44
N ASN A 140 -14.63 2.60 -16.23
CA ASN A 140 -15.93 2.84 -15.62
C ASN A 140 -16.77 3.84 -16.41
N VAL A 141 -16.18 4.93 -16.89
CA VAL A 141 -16.86 5.92 -17.73
C VAL A 141 -17.34 5.28 -19.04
N LYS A 142 -16.49 4.48 -19.70
CA LYS A 142 -16.88 3.73 -20.92
C LYS A 142 -18.02 2.75 -20.67
N ALA A 143 -18.00 2.04 -19.55
CA ALA A 143 -19.07 1.12 -19.18
C ALA A 143 -20.40 1.84 -18.93
N ASN A 144 -20.36 2.98 -18.24
CA ASN A 144 -21.53 3.82 -18.01
C ASN A 144 -22.09 4.40 -19.32
N GLU A 145 -21.23 4.87 -20.23
CA GLU A 145 -21.64 5.35 -21.55
C GLU A 145 -22.30 4.24 -22.37
N ALA A 146 -21.74 3.03 -22.35
CA ALA A 146 -22.31 1.86 -23.02
C ALA A 146 -23.68 1.47 -22.44
N LEU A 147 -23.84 1.52 -21.12
CA LEU A 147 -25.11 1.28 -20.45
C LEU A 147 -26.18 2.30 -20.86
N LEU A 148 -25.84 3.60 -20.83
CA LEU A 148 -26.75 4.68 -21.25
C LEU A 148 -27.16 4.53 -22.72
N LYS A 149 -26.23 4.15 -23.60
CA LYS A 149 -26.51 3.89 -25.01
C LYS A 149 -27.40 2.67 -25.22
N ALA A 150 -27.22 1.61 -24.43
CA ALA A 150 -28.09 0.44 -24.47
C ALA A 150 -29.51 0.77 -23.99
N GLN A 151 -29.63 1.52 -22.89
CA GLN A 151 -30.91 2.00 -22.37
C GLN A 151 -31.64 2.91 -23.37
N SER A 152 -30.92 3.82 -24.02
CA SER A 152 -31.53 4.70 -25.03
C SER A 152 -31.97 3.91 -26.26
N ALA A 153 -31.20 2.95 -26.76
CA ALA A 153 -31.61 2.07 -27.86
C ALA A 153 -32.83 1.21 -27.50
N LEU A 154 -32.92 0.73 -26.26
CA LEU A 154 -34.11 0.03 -25.75
C LEU A 154 -35.33 0.96 -25.70
N ALA A 155 -35.19 2.20 -25.21
CA ALA A 155 -36.29 3.17 -25.19
C ALA A 155 -36.78 3.53 -26.61
N HIS A 156 -35.85 3.71 -27.56
CA HIS A 156 -36.18 4.01 -28.97
C HIS A 156 -36.81 2.80 -29.69
N SER A 157 -36.36 1.58 -29.41
CA SER A 157 -36.99 0.35 -29.95
C SER A 157 -38.34 0.03 -29.30
N GLN A 158 -38.57 0.48 -28.06
CA GLN A 158 -39.86 0.37 -27.40
C GLN A 158 -40.91 1.29 -28.05
N SER A 159 -40.53 2.46 -28.60
CA SER A 159 -41.45 3.34 -29.34
C SER A 159 -42.05 2.70 -30.61
N GLY A 160 -41.44 1.64 -31.17
CA GLY A 160 -41.95 0.92 -32.34
C GLY A 160 -42.73 -0.37 -32.03
N ILE A 161 -42.68 -0.87 -30.79
CA ILE A 161 -43.28 -2.15 -30.35
C ILE A 161 -44.23 -1.94 -29.14
N ASN A 162 -44.65 -0.69 -28.87
CA ASN A 162 -45.45 -0.36 -27.67
C ASN A 162 -46.97 -0.58 -27.79
N THR A 163 -47.43 -1.74 -28.28
CA THR A 163 -48.86 -2.06 -28.05
C THR A 163 -49.14 -3.46 -27.52
N ARG A 164 -48.21 -4.43 -27.58
CA ARG A 164 -48.54 -5.81 -27.15
C ARG A 164 -47.51 -6.54 -26.29
N LEU A 165 -46.23 -6.14 -26.30
CA LEU A 165 -45.20 -6.81 -25.48
C LEU A 165 -44.90 -6.10 -24.15
N GLY A 166 -45.08 -4.77 -24.09
CA GLY A 166 -44.84 -3.96 -22.90
C GLY A 166 -45.65 -4.43 -21.69
N SER A 167 -46.92 -4.79 -21.87
CA SER A 167 -47.77 -5.24 -20.76
C SER A 167 -47.32 -6.57 -20.13
N ALA A 168 -46.69 -7.46 -20.88
CA ALA A 168 -46.24 -8.77 -20.37
C ALA A 168 -44.95 -8.67 -19.57
N VAL A 169 -43.97 -7.88 -20.04
CA VAL A 169 -42.69 -7.65 -19.34
C VAL A 169 -42.92 -6.81 -18.09
N ASP A 170 -43.76 -5.78 -18.18
CA ASP A 170 -44.14 -4.94 -17.04
C ASP A 170 -44.96 -5.73 -16.00
N SER A 171 -45.71 -6.74 -16.41
CA SER A 171 -46.36 -7.69 -15.50
C SER A 171 -45.35 -8.62 -14.82
N LEU A 172 -44.35 -9.12 -15.55
CA LEU A 172 -43.29 -9.98 -15.01
C LEU A 172 -42.40 -9.23 -14.00
N GLU A 173 -42.02 -7.99 -14.29
CA GLU A 173 -41.25 -7.18 -13.36
C GLU A 173 -42.05 -6.83 -12.10
N ARG A 174 -43.36 -6.57 -12.25
CA ARG A 174 -44.27 -6.35 -11.12
C ARG A 174 -44.47 -7.61 -10.27
N ILE A 175 -44.54 -8.78 -10.91
CA ILE A 175 -44.59 -10.09 -10.21
C ILE A 175 -43.27 -10.33 -9.47
N LYS A 176 -42.11 -10.08 -10.10
CA LYS A 176 -40.79 -10.24 -9.50
C LYS A 176 -40.60 -9.30 -8.30
N LYS A 177 -40.92 -8.02 -8.45
CA LYS A 177 -40.91 -7.04 -7.34
C LYS A 177 -41.86 -7.45 -6.21
N ARG A 178 -43.03 -8.04 -6.53
CA ARG A 178 -43.96 -8.55 -5.51
C ARG A 178 -43.39 -9.78 -4.79
N GLN A 179 -42.69 -10.66 -5.50
CA GLN A 179 -42.03 -11.83 -4.92
C GLN A 179 -40.86 -11.42 -4.02
N GLU A 180 -40.00 -10.51 -4.47
CA GLU A 180 -38.89 -9.96 -3.66
C GLU A 180 -39.40 -9.22 -2.42
N ALA A 181 -40.44 -8.39 -2.56
CA ALA A 181 -41.07 -7.72 -1.42
C ALA A 181 -41.72 -8.70 -0.44
N THR A 182 -42.20 -9.86 -0.92
CA THR A 182 -42.78 -10.90 -0.07
C THR A 182 -41.68 -11.72 0.62
N ALA A 183 -40.59 -12.03 -0.08
CA ALA A 183 -39.41 -12.67 0.50
C ALA A 183 -38.76 -11.80 1.57
N GLY A 184 -38.63 -10.48 1.33
CA GLY A 184 -38.18 -9.52 2.34
C GLY A 184 -39.11 -9.44 3.54
N ARG A 185 -40.44 -9.51 3.33
CA ARG A 185 -41.42 -9.58 4.43
C ARG A 185 -41.31 -10.87 5.24
N ILE A 186 -41.04 -12.00 4.60
CA ILE A 186 -40.82 -13.30 5.28
C ILE A 186 -39.51 -13.27 6.06
N ALA A 187 -38.43 -12.71 5.49
CA ALA A 187 -37.15 -12.56 6.18
C ALA A 187 -37.25 -11.62 7.38
N ALA A 188 -37.90 -10.46 7.23
CA ALA A 188 -38.15 -9.54 8.32
C ALA A 188 -39.11 -10.14 9.38
N GLY A 189 -40.08 -10.95 8.98
CA GLY A 189 -40.94 -11.70 9.89
C GLY A 189 -40.19 -12.79 10.66
N ALA A 190 -39.24 -13.48 10.02
CA ALA A 190 -38.36 -14.44 10.66
C ALA A 190 -37.37 -13.76 11.62
N GLU A 191 -36.90 -12.56 11.28
CA GLU A 191 -36.05 -11.73 12.14
C GLU A 191 -36.83 -11.19 13.34
N LEU A 192 -38.08 -10.74 13.14
CA LEU A 192 -39.00 -10.37 14.23
C LEU A 192 -39.36 -11.57 15.12
N ALA A 193 -39.58 -12.75 14.55
CA ALA A 193 -39.82 -13.98 15.32
C ALA A 193 -38.56 -14.47 16.05
N ALA A 194 -37.36 -14.16 15.54
CA ALA A 194 -36.10 -14.39 16.25
C ALA A 194 -35.86 -13.38 17.37
N LEU A 195 -36.36 -12.15 17.22
CA LEU A 195 -36.38 -11.12 18.28
C LEU A 195 -37.41 -11.45 19.38
N GLU A 196 -38.56 -12.05 19.04
CA GLU A 196 -39.55 -12.52 20.02
C GLU A 196 -39.11 -13.80 20.76
N ASN A 197 -38.24 -14.62 20.16
CA ASN A 197 -37.64 -15.79 20.82
C ASN A 197 -36.35 -15.42 21.58
N GLY A 198 -36.49 -14.61 22.62
CA GLY A 198 -35.91 -14.91 23.94
C GLY A 198 -34.40 -14.83 24.19
N ASN A 199 -33.56 -14.24 23.32
CA ASN A 199 -32.10 -14.15 23.56
C ASN A 199 -31.58 -12.74 23.93
N ASP A 200 -32.47 -11.79 24.20
CA ASP A 200 -32.10 -10.39 24.51
C ASP A 200 -31.57 -10.23 25.95
N LEU A 201 -32.02 -11.07 26.88
CA LEU A 201 -31.60 -11.00 28.29
C LEU A 201 -30.13 -11.43 28.47
N ASP A 202 -29.70 -12.50 27.81
CA ASP A 202 -28.32 -13.02 27.92
C ASP A 202 -27.30 -12.08 27.26
N ARG A 203 -27.69 -11.38 26.20
CA ARG A 203 -26.83 -10.39 25.53
C ARG A 203 -26.69 -9.12 26.37
N GLN A 204 -27.78 -8.65 26.99
CA GLN A 204 -27.75 -7.50 27.92
C GLN A 204 -27.00 -7.82 29.22
N LEU A 205 -27.04 -9.07 29.70
CA LEU A 205 -26.26 -9.53 30.86
C LEU A 205 -24.75 -9.55 30.58
N LEU A 206 -24.32 -9.97 29.38
CA LEU A 206 -22.92 -9.93 28.94
C LEU A 206 -22.39 -8.51 28.75
N GLU A 207 -23.19 -7.61 28.19
CA GLU A 207 -22.82 -6.21 27.96
C GLU A 207 -22.80 -5.39 29.26
N ALA A 208 -23.61 -5.78 30.26
CA ALA A 208 -23.57 -5.25 31.62
C ALA A 208 -22.45 -5.85 32.49
N GLY A 209 -21.66 -6.80 31.98
CA GLY A 209 -20.60 -7.47 32.74
C GLY A 209 -21.10 -8.42 33.83
N ILE A 210 -22.37 -8.84 33.78
CA ILE A 210 -23.02 -9.75 34.73
C ILE A 210 -23.23 -11.10 34.01
N GLY A 211 -22.12 -11.76 33.66
CA GLY A 211 -22.12 -13.08 33.04
C GLY A 211 -20.84 -13.81 33.40
N GLY A 212 -20.94 -14.81 34.26
CA GLY A 212 -19.81 -15.44 34.96
C GLY A 212 -18.76 -16.08 34.04
N SER A 213 -17.51 -15.69 34.30
CA SER A 213 -16.26 -16.47 34.22
C SER A 213 -16.19 -17.62 33.21
N ASN A 214 -15.59 -17.36 32.05
CA ASN A 214 -14.74 -18.35 31.39
C ASN A 214 -13.28 -17.91 31.54
N GLN A 215 -12.57 -18.58 32.43
CA GLN A 215 -11.12 -18.45 32.60
C GLN A 215 -10.45 -18.69 31.25
N SER A 216 -9.65 -17.73 30.81
CA SER A 216 -8.92 -17.84 29.55
C SER A 216 -7.69 -18.74 29.74
N ALA A 217 -7.26 -19.41 28.68
CA ALA A 217 -6.06 -20.26 28.70
C ALA A 217 -4.79 -19.50 29.16
N ASP A 218 -4.79 -18.17 29.05
CA ASP A 218 -3.72 -17.28 29.51
C ASP A 218 -3.68 -17.17 31.05
N ASP A 219 -4.84 -17.23 31.73
CA ASP A 219 -4.91 -17.22 33.21
C ASP A 219 -4.36 -18.54 33.80
N ILE A 220 -4.60 -19.66 33.12
CA ILE A 220 -4.06 -20.98 33.50
C ILE A 220 -2.54 -21.04 33.24
N LEU A 221 -2.06 -20.40 32.17
CA LEU A 221 -0.63 -20.30 31.87
C LEU A 221 0.13 -19.47 32.92
N ALA A 222 -0.46 -18.35 33.36
CA ALA A 222 0.09 -17.50 34.43
C ALA A 222 0.14 -18.22 35.79
N GLN A 223 -0.86 -19.07 36.08
CA GLN A 223 -0.90 -19.89 37.29
C GLN A 223 0.15 -21.01 37.27
N LEU A 224 0.44 -21.60 36.10
CA LEU A 224 1.47 -22.62 35.93
C LEU A 224 2.91 -22.08 35.93
N MET A 225 3.10 -20.78 35.61
CA MET A 225 4.41 -20.13 35.58
C MET A 225 4.85 -19.52 36.92
N SER A 226 3.99 -19.53 37.94
CA SER A 226 4.32 -18.99 39.25
C SER A 226 5.03 -20.05 40.11
N PRO A 227 6.25 -19.79 40.64
CA PRO A 227 7.00 -20.78 41.41
C PRO A 227 6.40 -20.98 42.80
N SER A 228 6.23 -22.25 43.18
CA SER A 228 5.82 -22.66 44.53
C SER A 228 6.80 -22.14 45.58
N SER A 229 6.34 -21.32 46.52
CA SER A 229 7.03 -21.09 47.79
C SER A 229 6.02 -20.89 48.92
N VAL A 230 6.26 -21.66 49.97
CA VAL A 230 5.43 -22.01 51.12
C VAL A 230 5.64 -21.04 52.30
N ASP A 231 4.55 -20.73 53.02
CA ASP A 231 4.41 -20.36 54.46
C ASP A 231 5.06 -19.06 55.01
N PRO A 232 4.68 -18.51 56.21
CA PRO A 232 3.93 -19.14 57.33
C PRO A 232 2.87 -18.27 58.06
N LEU A 233 2.25 -18.88 59.09
CA LEU A 233 1.63 -18.31 60.31
C LEU A 233 0.10 -18.10 60.36
N SER A 234 -0.59 -19.04 61.01
CA SER A 234 -1.33 -18.76 62.27
C SER A 234 -1.85 -20.03 62.96
N LEU A 235 -1.22 -20.43 64.07
CA LEU A 235 -1.84 -21.16 65.19
C LEU A 235 -2.66 -20.14 66.02
N PRO A 236 -3.77 -20.50 66.69
CA PRO A 236 -3.76 -21.45 67.84
C PRO A 236 -5.03 -22.30 68.05
N GLY A 237 -4.95 -23.35 68.89
CA GLY A 237 -6.14 -23.90 69.56
C GLY A 237 -6.15 -25.40 69.89
N GLN A 238 -5.69 -25.72 71.10
CA GLN A 238 -5.79 -26.96 71.88
C GLN A 238 -6.98 -27.93 71.68
N LYS A 239 -6.71 -29.25 71.79
CA LYS A 239 -7.15 -30.23 72.83
C LYS A 239 -6.81 -31.66 72.34
N LYS A 240 -5.90 -32.41 72.98
CA LYS A 240 -5.97 -33.27 74.19
C LYS A 240 -6.82 -34.57 74.02
N SER A 241 -6.34 -35.65 74.65
CA SER A 241 -6.80 -37.05 74.81
C SER A 241 -6.56 -37.98 73.61
N ASP A 242 -5.97 -39.16 73.74
CA ASP A 242 -5.36 -39.94 74.84
C ASP A 242 -4.30 -40.87 74.24
#